data_AF-A0A7C9A0F7-F1
#
_entry.id   AF-A0A7C9A0F7-F1
#
_cell.length_a   1.000
_cell.length_b   1.000
_cell.length_c   1.000
_cell.angle_alpha   90.00
_cell.angle_beta   90.00
_cell.angle_gamma   90.00
#
_symmetry.space_group_name_H-M   'P 1'
#
loop_
_entity.id
_entity.type
_entity.pdbx_description
1 polymer ?
#
loop_
_entity_poly.entity_id
_entity_poly.type
_entity_poly.pdbx_seq_one_letter_code
_entity_poly.pdbx_strand_id
1 'polypeptide(L)'
;ANNSPFTVFYNPRASPSEFVIPLAKYYKAIYGQQISLGMRFRMMFETEESGTRRYMGTITGITDLDPVRWKNSQWRNLQVGWDESAAGERRTRVSVWEIEPVTAPFFICPDRKSV
;
A
#
# COMPACT_ATOMS: atom_id res chain seq x y z
N ALA A 1 -25.59 -19.54 -1.22
CA ALA A 1 -24.75 -19.38 -0.01
C ALA A 1 -25.51 -19.95 1.17
N ASN A 2 -24.87 -20.74 2.02
CA ASN A 2 -25.51 -21.48 3.13
C ASN A 2 -25.19 -20.88 4.52
N ASN A 3 -24.44 -19.77 4.58
CA ASN A 3 -24.02 -19.10 5.82
C ASN A 3 -23.28 -20.02 6.82
N SER A 4 -22.60 -21.06 6.33
CA SER A 4 -21.78 -21.93 7.18
C SER A 4 -20.37 -21.37 7.37
N PRO A 5 -19.74 -21.58 8.54
CA PRO A 5 -18.32 -21.27 8.73
C PRO A 5 -17.43 -22.00 7.71
N PHE A 6 -16.28 -21.39 7.39
CA PHE A 6 -15.24 -21.97 6.57
C PHE A 6 -13.86 -21.59 7.13
N THR A 7 -12.83 -22.36 6.76
CA THR A 7 -11.45 -22.15 7.24
C THR A 7 -10.57 -21.59 6.14
N VAL A 8 -9.71 -20.65 6.51
CA VAL A 8 -8.64 -20.12 5.65
C VAL A 8 -7.31 -20.25 6.38
N PHE A 9 -6.23 -20.48 5.62
CA PHE A 9 -4.87 -20.56 6.16
C PHE A 9 -4.06 -19.36 5.67
N TYR A 10 -3.29 -18.76 6.58
CA TYR A 10 -2.40 -17.65 6.26
C TYR A 10 -0.96 -17.98 6.66
N ASN A 11 -0.04 -17.88 5.71
CA ASN A 11 1.39 -17.96 5.95
C ASN A 11 2.04 -16.61 5.61
N PRO A 12 2.36 -15.76 6.60
CA PRO A 12 2.89 -14.41 6.36
C PRO A 12 4.24 -14.42 5.63
N ARG A 13 5.01 -15.51 5.75
CA ARG A 13 6.29 -15.66 5.04
C ARG A 13 6.13 -15.96 3.54
N ALA A 14 4.99 -16.54 3.13
CA ALA A 14 4.70 -16.84 1.73
C ALA A 14 4.00 -15.68 1.00
N SER A 15 3.25 -14.85 1.74
CA SER A 15 2.61 -13.65 1.20
C SER A 15 2.56 -12.54 2.24
N PRO A 16 3.34 -11.46 2.06
CA PRO A 16 3.26 -10.29 2.95
C PRO A 16 1.96 -9.47 2.86
N SER A 17 1.02 -9.80 1.94
CA SER A 17 -0.25 -9.06 1.86
C SER A 17 -1.31 -9.77 2.70
N GLU A 18 -1.81 -9.08 3.72
CA GLU A 18 -2.99 -9.50 4.49
C GLU A 18 -4.22 -9.56 3.58
N PHE A 19 -5.00 -10.65 3.64
CA PHE A 19 -6.26 -10.80 2.89
C PHE A 19 -7.51 -10.86 3.78
N VAL A 20 -7.34 -10.96 5.10
CA VAL A 20 -8.41 -10.80 6.08
C VAL A 20 -8.18 -9.48 6.79
N ILE A 21 -8.93 -8.45 6.42
CA ILE A 21 -8.74 -7.09 6.92
C ILE A 21 -9.83 -6.77 7.94
N PRO A 22 -9.48 -6.35 9.17
CA PRO A 22 -10.48 -5.86 10.13
C PRO A 22 -11.31 -4.73 9.52
N LEU A 23 -12.64 -4.79 9.68
CA LEU A 23 -13.57 -3.85 9.04
C LEU A 23 -13.23 -2.37 9.34
N ALA A 24 -12.82 -2.07 10.57
CA ALA A 24 -12.40 -0.72 10.96
C ALA A 24 -11.14 -0.24 10.22
N LYS A 25 -10.16 -1.12 10.00
CA LYS A 25 -8.94 -0.82 9.21
C LYS A 25 -9.31 -0.55 7.75
N TYR A 26 -10.21 -1.37 7.19
CA TYR A 26 -10.70 -1.19 5.83
C TYR A 26 -11.41 0.16 5.66
N TYR A 27 -12.38 0.49 6.52
CA TYR A 27 -13.09 1.77 6.43
C TYR A 27 -12.18 2.99 6.63
N LYS A 28 -11.23 2.90 7.57
CA LYS A 28 -10.23 3.96 7.73
C LYS A 28 -9.41 4.16 6.46
N ALA A 29 -8.99 3.09 5.80
CA ALA A 29 -8.19 3.17 4.58
C ALA A 29 -8.99 3.74 3.39
N ILE A 30 -10.25 3.36 3.23
CA ILE A 30 -11.08 3.78 2.09
C ILE A 30 -11.63 5.19 2.26
N TYR A 31 -12.10 5.53 3.46
CA TYR A 31 -12.86 6.76 3.71
C TYR A 31 -12.11 7.80 4.53
N GLY A 32 -11.00 7.43 5.17
CA GLY A 32 -10.24 8.33 6.04
C GLY A 32 -9.45 9.41 5.29
N GLN A 33 -9.04 9.13 4.05
CA GLN A 33 -8.35 10.10 3.20
C GLN A 33 -8.56 9.77 1.73
N GLN A 34 -8.73 10.80 0.91
CA GLN A 34 -8.85 10.62 -0.53
C GLN A 34 -7.48 10.28 -1.13
N ILE A 35 -7.37 9.10 -1.72
CA ILE A 35 -6.19 8.65 -2.46
C ILE A 35 -6.20 9.26 -3.87
N SER A 36 -5.04 9.75 -4.32
CA SER A 36 -4.87 10.36 -5.64
C SER A 36 -3.52 10.00 -6.29
N LEU A 37 -3.44 10.16 -7.61
CA LEU A 37 -2.19 10.01 -8.34
C LEU A 37 -1.16 11.06 -7.91
N GLY A 38 0.11 10.68 -7.85
CA GLY A 38 1.19 11.54 -7.36
C GLY A 38 1.25 11.66 -5.83
N MET A 39 0.27 11.13 -5.11
CA MET A 39 0.27 11.16 -3.65
C MET A 39 1.45 10.36 -3.09
N ARG A 40 2.11 10.95 -2.10
CA ARG A 40 3.19 10.32 -1.34
C ARG A 40 2.59 9.42 -0.28
N PHE A 41 3.21 8.26 -0.09
CA PHE A 41 2.81 7.33 0.96
C PHE A 41 4.03 6.76 1.67
N ARG A 42 3.77 6.18 2.83
CA ARG A 42 4.69 5.38 3.61
C ARG A 42 4.13 3.97 3.78
N MET A 43 5.00 2.98 3.75
CA MET A 43 4.65 1.60 4.07
C MET A 43 5.69 1.02 5.02
N MET A 44 5.22 0.27 6.01
CA MET A 44 6.07 -0.45 6.96
C MET A 44 6.41 -1.83 6.38
N PHE A 45 7.69 -2.20 6.41
CA PHE A 45 8.15 -3.53 6.06
C PHE A 45 8.86 -4.15 7.26
N GLU A 46 8.58 -5.42 7.53
CA GLU A 46 9.34 -6.22 8.48
C GLU A 46 10.74 -6.48 7.90
N THR A 47 11.77 -6.35 8.74
CA THR A 47 13.17 -6.64 8.41
C THR A 47 13.59 -7.95 9.06
N GLU A 48 14.60 -8.60 8.50
CA GLU A 48 15.11 -9.90 8.98
C GLU A 48 15.60 -9.85 10.44
N GLU A 49 16.02 -8.67 10.93
CA GLU A 49 16.46 -8.45 12.31
C GLU A 49 15.30 -8.12 13.28
N SER A 50 14.06 -8.48 12.95
CA SER A 50 12.85 -8.18 13.77
C SER A 50 12.54 -6.68 13.95
N GLY A 51 13.19 -5.80 13.19
CA GLY A 51 12.87 -4.38 13.12
C GLY A 51 11.80 -4.07 12.06
N THR A 52 11.22 -2.86 12.12
CA THR A 52 10.31 -2.37 11.06
C THR A 52 10.95 -1.19 10.34
N ARG A 53 11.06 -1.27 9.00
CA ARG A 53 11.62 -0.18 8.18
C ARG A 53 10.52 0.52 7.40
N ARG A 54 10.58 1.85 7.40
CA ARG A 54 9.68 2.72 6.63
C ARG A 54 10.23 2.90 5.23
N TYR A 55 9.39 2.59 4.25
CA TYR A 55 9.66 2.88 2.86
C TYR A 55 8.67 3.91 2.35
N MET A 56 9.20 4.86 1.58
CA MET A 56 8.42 5.91 0.95
C MET A 56 8.20 5.55 -0.51
N GLY A 57 7.04 5.95 -1.03
CA GLY A 57 6.73 5.79 -2.43
C GLY A 57 5.71 6.82 -2.90
N THR A 58 5.39 6.72 -4.18
CA THR A 58 4.44 7.58 -4.89
C THR A 58 3.42 6.71 -5.60
N ILE A 59 2.15 7.07 -5.52
CA ILE A 59 1.07 6.39 -6.26
C ILE A 59 1.15 6.80 -7.73
N THR A 60 1.37 5.84 -8.61
CA THR A 60 1.53 6.06 -10.06
C THR A 60 0.28 5.68 -10.86
N GLY A 61 -0.63 4.91 -10.27
CA GLY A 61 -1.85 4.45 -10.93
C GLY A 61 -2.88 3.93 -9.92
N ILE A 62 -4.17 4.03 -10.27
CA ILE A 62 -5.27 3.49 -9.47
C ILE A 62 -6.16 2.70 -10.43
N THR A 63 -6.05 1.39 -10.41
CA THR A 63 -6.81 0.48 -11.28
C THR A 63 -7.04 -0.86 -10.59
N ASP A 64 -8.15 -1.51 -10.89
CA ASP A 64 -8.36 -2.92 -10.51
C ASP A 64 -7.19 -3.79 -10.98
N LEU A 65 -6.84 -4.80 -10.18
CA LEU A 65 -5.83 -5.79 -10.56
C LEU A 65 -6.31 -6.67 -11.72
N ASP A 66 -7.57 -7.08 -11.65
CA ASP A 66 -8.27 -7.86 -12.69
C ASP A 66 -9.68 -7.30 -12.82
N PRO A 67 -9.90 -6.30 -13.70
CA PRO A 67 -11.20 -5.65 -13.86
C PRO A 67 -12.27 -6.57 -14.46
N VAL A 68 -11.88 -7.70 -15.07
CA VAL A 68 -12.80 -8.65 -15.68
C VAL A 68 -13.42 -9.54 -14.60
N ARG A 69 -12.61 -10.05 -13.67
CA ARG A 69 -13.07 -10.94 -12.59
C ARG A 69 -13.51 -10.18 -11.35
N TRP A 70 -12.87 -9.05 -11.03
CA TRP A 70 -12.98 -8.36 -9.74
C TRP A 70 -13.14 -6.84 -9.91
N LYS A 71 -14.17 -6.43 -10.63
CA LYS A 71 -14.49 -5.02 -10.86
C LYS A 71 -14.64 -4.25 -9.54
N ASN A 72 -14.01 -3.08 -9.45
CA ASN A 72 -13.96 -2.18 -8.29
C ASN A 72 -13.26 -2.77 -7.04
N SER A 73 -12.49 -3.85 -7.19
CA SER A 73 -11.76 -4.45 -6.07
C SER A 73 -10.66 -3.53 -5.56
N GLN A 74 -10.57 -3.43 -4.24
CA GLN A 74 -9.54 -2.65 -3.55
C GLN A 74 -8.27 -3.49 -3.31
N TRP A 75 -8.25 -4.75 -3.76
CA TRP A 75 -7.09 -5.63 -3.67
C TRP A 75 -6.02 -5.21 -4.69
N ARG A 76 -4.86 -4.79 -4.19
CA ARG A 76 -3.71 -4.38 -5.03
C ARG A 76 -4.06 -3.37 -6.13
N ASN A 77 -5.00 -2.48 -5.80
CA ASN A 77 -5.54 -1.50 -6.74
C ASN A 77 -4.64 -0.28 -6.97
N LEU A 78 -3.63 -0.08 -6.12
CA LEU A 78 -2.68 1.02 -6.25
C LEU A 78 -1.42 0.53 -6.95
N GLN A 79 -1.07 1.14 -8.08
CA GLN A 79 0.27 1.05 -8.67
C GLN A 79 1.17 2.05 -7.96
N VAL A 80 2.39 1.63 -7.66
CA VAL A 80 3.33 2.44 -6.86
C VAL A 80 4.73 2.43 -7.44
N GLY A 81 5.40 3.58 -7.35
CA GLY A 81 6.84 3.73 -7.52
C GLY A 81 7.50 3.94 -6.16
N TRP A 82 8.61 3.24 -5.89
CA TRP A 82 9.39 3.37 -4.66
C TRP A 82 10.57 4.32 -4.86
N ASP A 83 10.94 5.06 -3.82
CA ASP A 83 12.11 5.96 -3.87
C ASP A 83 13.43 5.17 -4.03
N GLU A 84 14.46 5.79 -4.62
CA GLU A 84 15.74 5.13 -4.99
C GLU A 84 16.45 4.44 -3.82
N SER A 85 16.37 4.98 -2.60
CA SER A 85 16.95 4.37 -1.38
C SER A 85 16.28 3.06 -0.98
N ALA A 86 15.19 2.71 -1.66
CA ALA A 86 14.56 1.43 -1.56
C ALA A 86 15.33 0.39 -2.41
N ALA A 87 15.71 0.65 -3.66
CA ALA A 87 16.41 -0.27 -4.59
C ALA A 87 16.41 -1.77 -4.22
N GLY A 88 15.35 -2.48 -4.63
CA GLY A 88 15.15 -3.93 -4.43
C GLY A 88 13.83 -4.36 -5.09
N GLU A 89 13.59 -5.67 -5.22
CA GLU A 89 12.40 -6.28 -5.85
C GLU A 89 11.12 -6.02 -5.03
N ARG A 90 10.70 -4.76 -4.97
CA ARG A 90 9.48 -4.36 -4.29
C ARG A 90 8.28 -4.50 -5.21
N ARG A 91 7.16 -4.84 -4.58
CA ARG A 91 5.86 -4.94 -5.22
C ARG A 91 5.55 -3.64 -5.96
N THR A 92 5.15 -3.77 -7.23
CA THR A 92 4.69 -2.65 -8.07
C THR A 92 3.25 -2.27 -7.80
N ARG A 93 2.52 -3.10 -7.03
CA ARG A 93 1.14 -2.86 -6.61
C ARG A 93 0.91 -3.21 -5.15
N VAL A 94 0.10 -2.38 -4.49
CA VAL A 94 -0.32 -2.53 -3.09
C VAL A 94 -1.80 -2.19 -2.96
N SER A 95 -2.41 -2.62 -1.87
CA SER A 95 -3.78 -2.33 -1.50
C SER A 95 -3.83 -1.07 -0.67
N VAL A 96 -4.94 -0.35 -0.73
CA VAL A 96 -5.13 0.92 0.01
C VAL A 96 -4.93 0.81 1.54
N TRP A 97 -5.22 -0.35 2.14
CA TRP A 97 -4.98 -0.58 3.58
C TRP A 97 -3.54 -0.99 3.94
N GLU A 98 -2.66 -1.18 2.95
CA GLU A 98 -1.24 -1.48 3.16
C GLU A 98 -0.39 -0.20 3.28
N ILE A 99 -0.94 0.97 2.94
CA ILE A 99 -0.20 2.24 2.93
C ILE A 99 -0.72 3.23 3.97
N GLU A 100 0.20 4.07 4.45
CA GLU A 100 -0.09 5.27 5.21
C GLU A 100 0.12 6.47 4.29
N PRO A 101 -0.93 7.20 3.89
CA PRO A 101 -0.76 8.37 3.05
C PRO A 101 -0.03 9.47 3.84
N VAL A 102 0.85 10.20 3.15
CA VAL A 102 1.59 11.31 3.76
C VAL A 102 0.87 12.60 3.42
N THR A 103 0.12 13.14 4.38
CA THR A 103 -0.53 14.44 4.24
C THR A 103 0.54 15.53 4.23
N ALA A 104 0.75 16.21 3.10
CA ALA A 104 1.68 17.33 3.03
C ALA A 104 1.16 18.52 3.86
N PRO A 105 2.08 19.25 4.51
CA PRO A 105 2.46 20.53 3.96
C PRO A 105 3.98 20.66 3.95
N PHE A 106 4.64 19.95 3.03
CA PHE A 106 6.07 20.19 2.81
C PHE A 106 6.29 20.36 1.32
N PHE A 107 6.34 21.62 0.90
CA PHE A 107 7.06 22.03 -0.29
C PHE A 107 8.46 21.42 -0.19
N ILE A 108 8.71 20.36 -0.95
CA ILE A 108 10.07 19.96 -1.28
C ILE A 108 10.57 21.06 -2.22
N CYS A 109 11.07 22.17 -1.66
CA CYS A 109 12.00 23.00 -2.39
C CYS A 109 13.21 22.09 -2.68
N PRO A 110 13.60 21.88 -3.95
CA PRO A 110 14.91 21.32 -4.20
C PRO A 110 15.92 22.31 -3.62
N ASP A 111 16.80 21.80 -2.77
CA ASP A 111 17.94 22.55 -2.24
C ASP A 111 18.67 23.17 -3.43
N ARG A 112 18.57 24.50 -3.60
CA ARG A 112 19.41 25.19 -4.56
C ARG A 112 20.81 24.98 -4.04
N LYS A 113 21.56 24.08 -4.67
CA LYS A 113 23.01 24.03 -4.52
C LYS A 113 23.51 25.45 -4.78
N SER A 114 23.86 26.15 -3.70
CA SER A 114 24.65 27.37 -3.74
C SER A 114 26.01 26.99 -4.30
N VAL A 115 26.20 27.28 -5.59
CA VAL A 115 27.52 27.48 -6.20
C VAL A 115 27.91 28.94 -5.94
#